data_AF-A0A949JJJ1-F1
#
_entry.id   AF-A0A949JJJ1-F1
#
_cell.length_a   1.000
_cell.length_b   1.000
_cell.length_c   1.000
_cell.angle_alpha   90.00
_cell.angle_beta   90.00
_cell.angle_gamma   90.00
#
_symmetry.space_group_name_H-M   'P 1'
#
loop_
_entity.id
_entity.type
_entity.pdbx_description
1 polymer ?
#
loop_
_entity_poly.entity_id
_entity_poly.type
_entity_poly.pdbx_seq_one_letter_code
_entity_poly.pdbx_strand_id
1 'polypeptide(L)'
;MTAADRDRLGALRSELDERAQDWLKRALAEPDRLEISFAAAKRACGAPHAVRVRVALLAEHRPPAARLAELYRRGNAAERLAVLEALPELAPDTDGSELVHDALRTNDPRLVAAALGPYGACCLAPHDWRQAVLKCLFVGIPLAEVHDLAPRAAGDDELARMLRDFAAERTAAGRTVPEDLHHLLELTSRPAPARPAPDRSALDHPATGRPVADHPVTDHPVTGRPSTVPSPVDGPAAPRPTAPGEQRPTGQEI
;
A
#
# COMPACT_ATOMS: atom_id res chain seq x y z
N MET A 1 -3.89 -7.66 17.71
CA MET A 1 -3.82 -8.88 16.86
C MET A 1 -5.21 -9.51 16.70
N THR A 2 -5.64 -9.80 15.47
CA THR A 2 -6.96 -10.41 15.15
C THR A 2 -6.97 -11.93 15.40
N ALA A 3 -8.13 -12.61 15.27
CA ALA A 3 -8.20 -14.06 15.38
C ALA A 3 -7.42 -14.76 14.25
N ALA A 4 -7.55 -14.28 13.01
CA ALA A 4 -6.79 -14.77 11.86
C ALA A 4 -5.27 -14.58 12.07
N ASP A 5 -4.85 -13.46 12.66
CA ASP A 5 -3.43 -13.26 13.01
C ASP A 5 -2.92 -14.28 14.03
N ARG A 6 -3.72 -14.60 15.05
CA ARG A 6 -3.36 -15.63 16.04
C ARG A 6 -3.18 -17.00 15.39
N ASP A 7 -4.05 -17.37 14.47
CA ASP A 7 -3.96 -18.65 13.75
C ASP A 7 -2.71 -18.68 12.85
N ARG A 8 -2.45 -17.59 12.11
CA ARG A 8 -1.23 -17.44 11.30
C ARG A 8 0.04 -17.52 12.15
N LEU A 9 0.04 -16.89 13.33
CA LEU A 9 1.15 -16.96 14.28
C LEU A 9 1.32 -18.36 14.87
N GLY A 10 0.23 -19.07 15.15
CA GLY A 10 0.25 -20.47 15.61
C GLY A 10 0.88 -21.39 14.56
N ALA A 11 0.44 -21.30 13.31
CA ALA A 11 1.02 -22.04 12.20
C ALA A 11 2.50 -21.71 12.00
N LEU A 12 2.86 -20.42 12.01
CA LEU A 12 4.26 -19.98 11.93
C LEU A 12 5.11 -20.60 13.04
N ARG A 13 4.63 -20.58 14.29
CA ARG A 13 5.36 -21.17 15.42
C ARG A 13 5.60 -22.66 15.22
N SER A 14 4.62 -23.40 14.69
CA SER A 14 4.76 -24.84 14.45
C SER A 14 5.85 -25.22 13.44
N GLU A 15 6.25 -24.27 12.58
CA GLU A 15 7.32 -24.46 11.58
C GLU A 15 8.71 -24.06 12.10
N LEU A 16 8.78 -23.33 13.23
CA LEU A 16 10.03 -22.84 13.79
C LEU A 16 10.64 -23.85 14.78
N ASP A 17 11.97 -23.93 14.81
CA ASP A 17 12.67 -24.63 15.89
C ASP A 17 12.51 -23.92 17.25
N GLU A 18 12.82 -24.64 18.33
CA GLU A 18 12.65 -24.14 19.71
C GLU A 18 13.38 -22.82 19.96
N ARG A 19 14.59 -22.66 19.42
CA ARG A 19 15.39 -21.44 19.56
C ARG A 19 14.74 -20.25 18.86
N ALA A 20 14.22 -20.45 17.65
CA ALA A 20 13.52 -19.43 16.89
C ALA A 20 12.17 -19.08 17.51
N GLN A 21 11.45 -20.05 18.08
CA GLN A 21 10.23 -19.82 18.85
C GLN A 21 10.50 -18.96 20.10
N ASP A 22 11.54 -19.28 20.87
CA ASP A 22 11.93 -18.51 22.06
C ASP A 22 12.38 -17.10 21.72
N TRP A 23 13.10 -16.93 20.61
CA TRP A 23 13.45 -15.61 20.10
C TRP A 23 12.21 -14.82 19.71
N LEU A 24 11.29 -15.42 18.95
CA LEU A 24 10.06 -14.76 18.51
C LEU A 24 9.18 -14.37 19.70
N LYS A 25 9.06 -15.24 20.70
CA LYS A 25 8.31 -14.96 21.94
C LYS A 25 8.85 -13.71 22.64
N ARG A 26 10.17 -13.57 22.78
CA ARG A 26 10.78 -12.37 23.37
C ARG A 26 10.60 -11.14 22.48
N ALA A 27 10.78 -11.27 21.18
CA ALA A 27 10.61 -10.17 20.24
C ALA A 27 9.17 -9.62 20.22
N LEU A 28 8.16 -10.48 20.42
CA LEU A 28 6.76 -10.08 20.58
C LEU A 28 6.45 -9.44 21.94
N ALA A 29 7.27 -9.67 22.96
CA ALA A 29 7.10 -9.07 24.29
C ALA A 29 7.83 -7.72 24.46
N GLU A 30 8.71 -7.34 23.53
CA GLU A 30 9.58 -6.16 23.60
C GLU A 30 9.27 -5.14 22.48
N PRO A 31 8.15 -4.39 22.55
CA PRO A 31 7.74 -3.45 21.49
C PRO A 31 8.78 -2.36 21.20
N ASP A 32 9.48 -1.87 22.23
CA ASP A 32 10.52 -0.84 22.11
C ASP A 32 11.72 -1.28 21.24
N ARG A 33 11.87 -2.59 21.01
CA ARG A 33 12.96 -3.16 20.21
C ARG A 33 12.51 -3.59 18.82
N LEU A 34 11.33 -3.15 18.37
CA LEU A 34 10.76 -3.53 17.07
C LEU A 34 11.78 -3.41 15.94
N GLU A 35 12.50 -2.29 15.79
CA GLU A 35 13.52 -2.13 14.74
C GLU A 35 14.58 -3.23 14.74
N ILE A 36 15.14 -3.51 15.93
CA ILE A 36 16.21 -4.48 16.09
C ILE A 36 15.68 -5.88 15.77
N SER A 37 14.51 -6.22 16.31
CA SER A 37 13.86 -7.52 16.08
C SER A 37 13.46 -7.70 14.62
N PHE A 38 12.90 -6.66 14.00
CA PHE A 38 12.50 -6.65 12.60
C PHE A 38 13.69 -6.87 11.67
N ALA A 39 14.82 -6.20 11.91
CA ALA A 39 16.06 -6.42 11.14
C ALA A 39 16.70 -7.80 11.43
N ALA A 40 16.56 -8.33 12.65
CA ALA A 40 17.15 -9.59 13.06
C ALA A 40 16.34 -10.84 12.66
N ALA A 41 15.07 -10.69 12.27
CA ALA A 41 14.14 -11.79 11.96
C ALA A 41 14.75 -12.88 11.05
N LYS A 42 15.41 -12.49 9.96
CA LYS A 42 16.07 -13.46 9.05
C LYS A 42 17.17 -14.27 9.72
N ARG A 43 17.99 -13.63 10.56
CA ARG A 43 19.09 -14.31 11.27
C ARG A 43 18.56 -15.21 12.38
N ALA A 44 17.45 -14.83 13.01
CA ALA A 44 16.89 -15.57 14.14
C ALA A 44 15.99 -16.74 13.72
N CYS A 45 15.21 -16.57 12.66
CA CYS A 45 14.18 -17.54 12.24
C CYS A 45 14.43 -18.11 10.84
N GLY A 46 15.53 -17.76 10.18
CA GLY A 46 15.83 -18.22 8.82
C GLY A 46 15.10 -17.42 7.72
N ALA A 47 15.64 -17.50 6.50
CA ALA A 47 15.10 -16.78 5.34
C ALA A 47 13.66 -17.14 4.98
N PRO A 48 13.22 -18.43 5.01
CA PRO A 48 11.85 -18.81 4.65
C PRO A 48 10.77 -18.17 5.54
N HIS A 49 11.08 -17.96 6.83
CA HIS A 49 10.10 -17.46 7.81
C HIS A 49 10.21 -15.96 8.07
N ALA A 50 11.26 -15.30 7.58
CA ALA A 50 11.60 -13.93 7.96
C ALA A 50 10.52 -12.89 7.65
N VAL A 51 9.79 -13.04 6.53
CA VAL A 51 8.70 -12.11 6.15
C VAL A 51 7.51 -12.30 7.09
N ARG A 52 7.04 -13.55 7.26
CA ARG A 52 5.92 -13.87 8.17
C ARG A 52 6.21 -13.50 9.63
N VAL A 53 7.44 -13.67 10.10
CA VAL A 53 7.89 -13.22 11.43
C VAL A 53 7.77 -11.70 11.56
N ARG A 54 8.22 -10.95 10.54
CA ARG A 54 8.13 -9.49 10.54
C ARG A 54 6.67 -9.01 10.51
N VAL A 55 5.83 -9.64 9.69
CA VAL A 55 4.38 -9.37 9.67
C VAL A 55 3.77 -9.59 11.05
N ALA A 56 4.11 -10.71 11.71
CA ALA A 56 3.63 -10.98 13.07
C ALA A 56 4.11 -9.92 14.09
N LEU A 57 5.36 -9.47 14.01
CA LEU A 57 5.86 -8.38 14.86
C LEU A 57 5.08 -7.07 14.63
N LEU A 58 4.78 -6.73 13.38
CA LEU A 58 4.01 -5.53 13.04
C LEU A 58 2.55 -5.64 13.50
N ALA A 59 1.92 -6.80 13.33
CA ALA A 59 0.53 -7.05 13.73
C ALA A 59 0.35 -7.05 15.27
N GLU A 60 1.36 -7.50 16.00
CA GLU A 60 1.38 -7.46 17.47
C GLU A 60 1.64 -6.03 17.98
N HIS A 61 2.72 -5.40 17.51
CA HIS A 61 3.18 -4.11 18.06
C HIS A 61 2.42 -2.90 17.53
N ARG A 62 1.79 -3.01 16.35
CA ARG A 62 1.02 -1.95 15.68
C ARG A 62 1.72 -0.57 15.77
N PRO A 63 2.95 -0.45 15.24
CA PRO A 63 3.69 0.80 15.33
C PRO A 63 2.95 1.95 14.61
N PRO A 64 3.17 3.21 15.01
CA PRO A 64 2.55 4.35 14.33
C PRO A 64 2.99 4.44 12.86
N ALA A 65 2.14 5.02 12.01
CA ALA A 65 2.36 5.13 10.56
C ALA A 65 3.75 5.67 10.18
N ALA A 66 4.24 6.70 10.89
CA ALA A 66 5.56 7.30 10.63
C ALA A 66 6.70 6.27 10.77
N ARG A 67 6.59 5.38 11.77
CA ARG A 67 7.55 4.32 12.03
C ARG A 67 7.46 3.20 11.01
N LEU A 68 6.25 2.81 10.63
CA LEU A 68 6.04 1.83 9.56
C LEU A 68 6.65 2.32 8.24
N ALA A 69 6.43 3.59 7.89
CA ALA A 69 6.99 4.22 6.71
C ALA A 69 8.53 4.30 6.76
N GLU A 70 9.12 4.53 7.93
CA GLU A 70 10.57 4.48 8.12
C GLU A 70 11.14 3.07 7.89
N LEU A 71 10.52 2.04 8.49
CA LEU A 71 10.90 0.64 8.28
C LEU A 71 10.85 0.27 6.79
N TYR A 72 9.82 0.72 6.08
CA TYR A 72 9.70 0.51 4.64
C TYR A 72 10.80 1.24 3.85
N ARG A 73 10.98 2.55 4.06
CA ARG A 73 11.95 3.35 3.29
C ARG A 73 13.40 2.88 3.45
N ARG A 74 13.77 2.43 4.65
CA ARG A 74 15.13 1.95 4.96
C ARG A 74 15.31 0.45 4.70
N GLY A 75 14.23 -0.28 4.52
CA GLY A 75 14.23 -1.73 4.45
C GLY A 75 14.73 -2.28 3.12
N ASN A 76 15.31 -3.47 3.17
CA ASN A 76 15.54 -4.27 1.96
C ASN A 76 14.21 -4.80 1.38
N ALA A 77 14.26 -5.47 0.21
CA ALA A 77 13.06 -5.97 -0.45
C ALA A 77 12.18 -6.88 0.43
N ALA A 78 12.78 -7.76 1.26
CA ALA A 78 12.02 -8.65 2.14
C ALA A 78 11.40 -7.91 3.33
N GLU A 79 12.02 -6.82 3.78
CA GLU A 79 11.50 -5.95 4.83
C GLU A 79 10.35 -5.09 4.33
N ARG A 80 10.50 -4.51 3.13
CA ARG A 80 9.43 -3.77 2.44
C ARG A 80 8.23 -4.67 2.16
N LEU A 81 8.49 -5.90 1.71
CA LEU A 81 7.44 -6.90 1.50
C LEU A 81 6.64 -7.17 2.79
N ALA A 82 7.33 -7.38 3.91
CA ALA A 82 6.67 -7.60 5.20
C ALA A 82 5.83 -6.40 5.66
N VAL A 83 6.25 -5.18 5.37
CA VAL A 83 5.45 -3.98 5.65
C VAL A 83 4.17 -3.97 4.81
N LEU A 84 4.28 -4.21 3.49
CA LEU A 84 3.12 -4.23 2.60
C LEU A 84 2.12 -5.33 2.98
N GLU A 85 2.60 -6.53 3.30
CA GLU A 85 1.75 -7.65 3.73
C GLU A 85 1.04 -7.40 5.07
N ALA A 86 1.60 -6.54 5.94
CA ALA A 86 1.00 -6.18 7.21
C ALA A 86 -0.08 -5.08 7.11
N LEU A 87 -0.11 -4.30 6.01
CA LEU A 87 -1.02 -3.17 5.86
C LEU A 87 -2.51 -3.48 6.05
N PRO A 88 -3.08 -4.60 5.53
CA PRO A 88 -4.50 -4.90 5.71
C PRO A 88 -4.94 -4.95 7.19
N GLU A 89 -4.07 -5.42 8.07
CA GLU A 89 -4.35 -5.55 9.51
C GLU A 89 -4.11 -4.25 10.29
N LEU A 90 -3.41 -3.28 9.69
CA LEU A 90 -3.09 -1.96 10.24
C LEU A 90 -4.01 -0.85 9.70
N ALA A 91 -4.93 -1.20 8.79
CA ALA A 91 -5.61 -0.27 7.88
C ALA A 91 -6.59 0.77 8.45
N PRO A 92 -7.15 0.72 9.68
CA PRO A 92 -7.84 1.91 10.18
C PRO A 92 -6.86 2.98 10.70
N ASP A 93 -5.65 2.58 11.12
CA ASP A 93 -4.73 3.43 11.89
C ASP A 93 -3.56 3.96 11.05
N THR A 94 -3.41 3.47 9.80
CA THR A 94 -2.28 3.78 8.92
C THR A 94 -2.73 4.06 7.49
N ASP A 95 -2.37 5.24 6.98
CA ASP A 95 -2.37 5.51 5.54
C ASP A 95 -1.07 4.96 4.91
N GLY A 96 -1.21 3.83 4.22
CA GLY A 96 -0.16 3.14 3.48
C GLY A 96 -0.19 3.40 1.98
N SER A 97 -1.03 4.32 1.50
CA SER A 97 -1.20 4.60 0.06
C SER A 97 0.13 4.93 -0.63
N GLU A 98 0.95 5.78 -0.02
CA GLU A 98 2.29 6.12 -0.54
C GLU A 98 3.20 4.89 -0.66
N LEU A 99 3.12 3.95 0.29
CA LEU A 99 3.94 2.74 0.27
C LEU A 99 3.51 1.81 -0.88
N VAL A 100 2.20 1.68 -1.11
CA VAL A 100 1.64 0.92 -2.24
C VAL A 100 2.08 1.53 -3.56
N HIS A 101 1.92 2.85 -3.73
CA HIS A 101 2.33 3.53 -4.96
C HIS A 101 3.84 3.42 -5.21
N ASP A 102 4.67 3.53 -4.17
CA ASP A 102 6.11 3.32 -4.29
C ASP A 102 6.46 1.88 -4.70
N ALA A 103 5.82 0.87 -4.09
CA ALA A 103 6.01 -0.53 -4.44
C ALA A 103 5.68 -0.79 -5.92
N LEU A 104 4.61 -0.20 -6.44
CA LEU A 104 4.21 -0.28 -7.85
C LEU A 104 5.21 0.39 -8.80
N ARG A 105 6.08 1.29 -8.33
CA ARG A 105 7.17 1.88 -9.15
C ARG A 105 8.40 0.98 -9.25
N THR A 106 8.51 -0.04 -8.39
CA THR A 106 9.64 -0.99 -8.40
C THR A 106 9.49 -2.08 -9.47
N ASN A 107 10.58 -2.76 -9.83
CA ASN A 107 10.53 -3.95 -10.69
C ASN A 107 10.61 -5.27 -9.88
N ASP A 108 10.47 -5.24 -8.55
CA ASP A 108 10.45 -6.49 -7.75
C ASP A 108 9.04 -7.10 -7.83
N PRO A 109 8.87 -8.29 -8.43
CA PRO A 109 7.56 -8.90 -8.62
C PRO A 109 6.80 -9.12 -7.30
N ARG A 110 7.52 -9.39 -6.20
CA ARG A 110 6.91 -9.65 -4.90
C ARG A 110 6.33 -8.38 -4.28
N LEU A 111 7.02 -7.24 -4.44
CA LEU A 111 6.52 -5.95 -3.96
C LEU A 111 5.29 -5.51 -4.77
N VAL A 112 5.31 -5.71 -6.09
CA VAL A 112 4.17 -5.40 -6.96
C VAL A 112 2.97 -6.28 -6.61
N ALA A 113 3.17 -7.59 -6.42
CA ALA A 113 2.12 -8.50 -5.99
C ALA A 113 1.53 -8.10 -4.62
N ALA A 114 2.37 -7.82 -3.62
CA ALA A 114 1.90 -7.38 -2.31
C ALA A 114 1.15 -6.03 -2.38
N ALA A 115 1.58 -5.10 -3.22
CA ALA A 115 0.89 -3.83 -3.46
C ALA A 115 -0.48 -4.02 -4.13
N LEU A 116 -0.68 -5.09 -4.88
CA LEU A 116 -1.96 -5.51 -5.48
C LEU A 116 -2.77 -6.47 -4.58
N GLY A 117 -2.33 -6.66 -3.34
CA GLY A 117 -3.04 -7.42 -2.31
C GLY A 117 -4.25 -6.67 -1.73
N PRO A 118 -4.83 -7.17 -0.62
CA PRO A 118 -6.08 -6.66 -0.05
C PRO A 118 -6.08 -5.15 0.24
N TYR A 119 -4.98 -4.61 0.77
CA TYR A 119 -4.89 -3.18 1.06
C TYR A 119 -4.94 -2.33 -0.21
N GLY A 120 -4.16 -2.71 -1.24
CA GLY A 120 -4.17 -2.04 -2.54
C GLY A 120 -5.53 -2.10 -3.23
N ALA A 121 -6.24 -3.22 -3.11
CA ALA A 121 -7.59 -3.36 -3.62
C ALA A 121 -8.59 -2.37 -2.99
N CYS A 122 -8.34 -1.91 -1.76
CA CYS A 122 -9.17 -0.88 -1.13
C CYS A 122 -8.73 0.56 -1.46
N CYS A 123 -7.43 0.82 -1.63
CA CYS A 123 -6.91 2.19 -1.73
C CYS A 123 -6.57 2.67 -3.15
N LEU A 124 -6.31 1.76 -4.10
CA LEU A 124 -5.90 2.14 -5.44
C LEU A 124 -7.07 2.68 -6.27
N ALA A 125 -6.88 3.90 -6.79
CA ALA A 125 -7.78 4.49 -7.77
C ALA A 125 -7.89 3.61 -9.04
N PRO A 126 -9.01 3.66 -9.78
CA PRO A 126 -9.22 2.79 -10.93
C PRO A 126 -8.10 2.86 -11.98
N HIS A 127 -7.60 4.06 -12.28
CA HIS A 127 -6.53 4.23 -13.26
C HIS A 127 -5.21 3.55 -12.82
N ASP A 128 -4.77 3.80 -11.59
CA ASP A 128 -3.52 3.25 -11.06
C ASP A 128 -3.58 1.72 -10.95
N TRP A 129 -4.73 1.19 -10.58
CA TRP A 129 -4.97 -0.26 -10.54
C TRP A 129 -4.86 -0.89 -11.94
N ARG A 130 -5.47 -0.29 -12.99
CA ARG A 130 -5.35 -0.80 -14.37
C ARG A 130 -3.90 -0.80 -14.86
N GLN A 131 -3.15 0.27 -14.57
CA GLN A 131 -1.74 0.36 -14.92
C GLN A 131 -0.91 -0.71 -14.21
N ALA A 132 -1.20 -0.97 -12.93
CA ALA A 132 -0.55 -2.03 -12.18
C ALA A 132 -0.89 -3.44 -12.72
N VAL A 133 -2.13 -3.69 -13.12
CA VAL A 133 -2.54 -4.95 -13.77
C VAL A 133 -1.83 -5.14 -15.12
N LEU A 134 -1.74 -4.11 -15.96
CA LEU A 134 -0.96 -4.18 -17.20
C LEU A 134 0.52 -4.46 -16.92
N LYS A 135 1.07 -3.83 -15.87
CA LYS A 135 2.45 -4.07 -15.45
C LYS A 135 2.65 -5.55 -15.10
N CYS A 136 1.73 -6.19 -14.38
CA CYS A 136 1.80 -7.62 -14.08
C CYS A 136 1.93 -8.47 -15.35
N LEU A 137 1.11 -8.21 -16.36
CA LEU A 137 1.20 -8.89 -17.66
C LEU A 137 2.54 -8.63 -18.37
N PHE A 138 3.08 -7.41 -18.25
CA PHE A 138 4.36 -7.05 -18.84
C PHE A 138 5.55 -7.75 -18.18
N VAL A 139 5.55 -7.85 -16.84
CA VAL A 139 6.67 -8.44 -16.06
C VAL A 139 6.46 -9.91 -15.69
N GLY A 140 5.35 -10.53 -16.09
CA GLY A 140 5.06 -11.94 -15.86
C GLY A 140 4.64 -12.28 -14.42
N ILE A 141 3.99 -11.35 -13.71
CA ILE A 141 3.34 -11.65 -12.43
C ILE A 141 1.99 -12.32 -12.72
N PRO A 142 1.70 -13.52 -12.17
CA PRO A 142 0.41 -14.16 -12.34
C PRO A 142 -0.73 -13.26 -11.85
N LEU A 143 -1.79 -13.10 -12.64
CA LEU A 143 -2.93 -12.28 -12.25
C LEU A 143 -3.74 -12.88 -11.10
N ALA A 144 -3.54 -14.16 -10.78
CA ALA A 144 -4.09 -14.81 -9.59
C ALA A 144 -3.61 -14.16 -8.27
N GLU A 145 -2.49 -13.44 -8.28
CA GLU A 145 -1.97 -12.70 -7.12
C GLU A 145 -2.71 -11.36 -6.89
N VAL A 146 -3.52 -10.91 -7.86
CA VAL A 146 -4.23 -9.62 -7.76
C VAL A 146 -5.52 -9.82 -6.97
N HIS A 147 -5.60 -9.21 -5.79
CA HIS A 147 -6.78 -9.28 -4.95
C HIS A 147 -7.98 -8.60 -5.61
N ASP A 148 -9.16 -9.21 -5.48
CA ASP A 148 -10.41 -8.71 -6.06
C ASP A 148 -10.37 -8.44 -7.58
N LEU A 149 -9.50 -9.15 -8.32
CA LEU A 149 -9.37 -8.97 -9.78
C LEU A 149 -10.70 -9.09 -10.51
N ALA A 150 -11.43 -10.20 -10.30
CA ALA A 150 -12.69 -10.46 -11.00
C ALA A 150 -13.77 -9.39 -10.73
N PRO A 151 -14.11 -9.05 -9.48
CA PRO A 151 -15.10 -8.01 -9.23
C PRO A 151 -14.65 -6.61 -9.66
N ARG A 152 -13.35 -6.28 -9.60
CA ARG A 152 -12.84 -4.98 -10.07
C ARG A 152 -12.78 -4.86 -11.59
N ALA A 153 -12.50 -5.96 -12.30
CA ALA A 153 -12.42 -5.97 -13.75
C ALA A 153 -13.80 -5.98 -14.43
N ALA A 154 -14.84 -6.50 -13.76
CA ALA A 154 -16.16 -6.67 -14.34
C ALA A 154 -16.74 -5.36 -14.90
N GLY A 155 -17.03 -5.34 -16.20
CA GLY A 155 -17.58 -4.18 -16.91
C GLY A 155 -16.59 -3.04 -17.15
N ASP A 156 -15.28 -3.28 -16.99
CA ASP A 156 -14.26 -2.24 -17.18
C ASP A 156 -13.83 -2.12 -18.66
N ASP A 157 -14.55 -1.28 -19.41
CA ASP A 157 -14.31 -1.04 -20.84
C ASP A 157 -12.91 -0.44 -21.13
N GLU A 158 -12.39 0.37 -20.21
CA GLU A 158 -11.08 1.00 -20.37
C GLU A 158 -9.97 -0.03 -20.19
N LEU A 159 -10.10 -0.91 -19.20
CA LEU A 159 -9.20 -2.06 -19.06
C LEU A 159 -9.29 -2.97 -20.29
N ALA A 160 -10.49 -3.25 -20.80
CA ALA A 160 -10.66 -4.07 -22.01
C ALA A 160 -9.99 -3.45 -23.24
N ARG A 161 -10.05 -2.12 -23.40
CA ARG A 161 -9.33 -1.39 -24.45
C ARG A 161 -7.82 -1.53 -24.28
N MET A 162 -7.31 -1.24 -23.09
CA MET A 162 -5.89 -1.32 -22.75
C MET A 162 -5.30 -2.73 -22.99
N LEU A 163 -6.04 -3.79 -22.66
CA LEU A 163 -5.61 -5.18 -22.89
C LEU A 163 -5.56 -5.54 -24.37
N ARG A 164 -6.52 -5.06 -25.17
CA ARG A 164 -6.51 -5.26 -26.63
C ARG A 164 -5.33 -4.56 -27.28
N ASP A 165 -5.03 -3.33 -26.85
CA ASP A 165 -3.87 -2.58 -27.33
C ASP A 165 -2.57 -3.32 -26.99
N PHE A 166 -2.42 -3.80 -25.74
CA PHE A 166 -1.26 -4.60 -25.33
C PHE A 166 -1.11 -5.88 -26.15
N ALA A 167 -2.21 -6.62 -26.39
CA ALA A 167 -2.18 -7.83 -27.20
C ALA A 167 -1.75 -7.53 -28.65
N ALA A 168 -2.30 -6.48 -29.26
CA ALA A 168 -1.95 -6.04 -30.60
C ALA A 168 -0.47 -5.66 -30.70
N GLU A 169 0.06 -4.90 -29.74
CA GLU A 169 1.48 -4.55 -29.67
C GLU A 169 2.40 -5.77 -29.53
N ARG A 170 2.00 -6.79 -28.75
CA ARG A 170 2.78 -8.03 -28.64
C ARG A 170 2.76 -8.85 -29.92
N THR A 171 1.58 -9.04 -30.51
CA THR A 171 1.42 -9.77 -31.78
C THR A 171 2.19 -9.10 -32.92
N ALA A 172 2.11 -7.77 -33.05
CA ALA A 172 2.86 -7.02 -34.05
C ALA A 172 4.39 -7.16 -33.89
N ALA A 173 4.85 -7.34 -32.65
CA ALA A 173 6.24 -7.61 -32.32
C ALA A 173 6.64 -9.10 -32.41
N GLY A 174 5.74 -9.99 -32.88
CA GLY A 174 5.99 -11.43 -32.95
C GLY A 174 6.12 -12.12 -31.58
N ARG A 175 5.63 -11.49 -30.52
CA ARG A 175 5.70 -12.01 -29.14
C ARG A 175 4.38 -12.69 -28.78
N THR A 176 4.44 -13.72 -27.96
CA THR A 176 3.24 -14.39 -27.43
C THR A 176 2.44 -13.46 -26.53
N VAL A 177 1.13 -13.62 -26.58
CA VAL A 177 0.16 -12.97 -25.68
C VAL A 177 0.00 -13.87 -24.45
N PRO A 178 0.10 -13.34 -23.20
CA PRO A 178 -0.08 -14.15 -22.00
C PRO A 178 -1.51 -14.70 -21.87
N GLU A 179 -1.65 -15.95 -21.39
CA GLU A 179 -2.96 -16.60 -21.20
C GLU A 179 -3.87 -15.80 -20.24
N ASP A 180 -3.31 -15.30 -19.14
CA ASP A 180 -4.00 -14.47 -18.15
C ASP A 180 -4.70 -13.25 -18.78
N LEU A 181 -4.20 -12.73 -19.91
CA LEU A 181 -4.83 -11.61 -20.62
C LEU A 181 -6.19 -12.01 -21.19
N HIS A 182 -6.31 -13.21 -21.77
CA HIS A 182 -7.56 -13.70 -22.35
C HIS A 182 -8.62 -13.87 -21.26
N HIS A 183 -8.24 -14.49 -20.14
CA HIS A 183 -9.14 -14.59 -18.99
C HIS A 183 -9.58 -13.21 -18.48
N LEU A 184 -8.68 -12.24 -18.43
CA LEU A 184 -9.02 -10.90 -17.98
C LEU A 184 -9.97 -10.17 -18.96
N LEU A 185 -9.84 -10.36 -20.27
CA LEU A 185 -10.81 -9.84 -21.26
C LEU A 185 -12.21 -10.44 -21.09
N GLU A 186 -12.30 -11.72 -20.71
CA GLU A 186 -13.59 -12.33 -20.39
C GLU A 186 -14.21 -11.70 -19.16
N LEU A 187 -13.40 -11.41 -18.12
CA LEU A 187 -13.86 -10.74 -16.91
C LEU A 187 -14.39 -9.33 -17.21
N THR A 188 -13.70 -8.55 -18.05
CA THR A 188 -14.17 -7.19 -18.41
C THR A 188 -15.47 -7.19 -19.19
N SER A 189 -15.77 -8.28 -19.90
CA SER A 189 -17.02 -8.44 -20.65
C SER A 189 -18.21 -8.84 -19.77
N ARG A 190 -17.97 -9.23 -18.51
CA ARG A 190 -19.05 -9.58 -17.57
C ARG A 190 -19.75 -8.30 -17.09
N PRO A 191 -21.08 -8.32 -16.92
CA PRO A 191 -21.76 -7.20 -16.30
C PRO A 191 -21.21 -6.99 -14.88
N ALA A 192 -20.92 -5.74 -14.54
CA ALA A 192 -20.50 -5.38 -13.19
C ALA A 192 -21.53 -5.89 -12.17
N PRO A 193 -21.10 -6.46 -11.03
CA PRO A 193 -22.04 -6.88 -10.00
C PRO A 193 -22.91 -5.68 -9.62
N ALA A 194 -24.24 -5.87 -9.65
CA ALA A 194 -25.17 -4.83 -9.24
C ALA A 194 -24.85 -4.42 -7.80
N ARG A 195 -24.37 -3.19 -7.62
CA ARG A 195 -24.14 -2.64 -6.28
C ARG A 195 -25.49 -2.70 -5.56
N PRO A 196 -25.61 -3.31 -4.37
CA PRO A 196 -26.86 -3.28 -3.63
C PRO A 196 -27.28 -1.83 -3.48
N ALA A 197 -28.42 -1.48 -4.07
CA ALA A 197 -28.99 -0.16 -3.91
C ALA A 197 -29.19 0.05 -2.41
N PRO A 198 -28.87 1.23 -1.84
CA PRO A 198 -29.26 1.53 -0.49
C PRO A 198 -30.78 1.32 -0.41
N ASP A 199 -31.21 0.47 0.51
CA ASP A 199 -32.62 0.19 0.74
C ASP A 199 -33.33 1.51 1.01
N ARG A 200 -34.12 1.96 0.02
CA ARG A 200 -34.90 3.20 0.11
C ARG A 200 -36.05 3.05 1.12
N SER A 201 -36.29 1.86 1.65
CA SER A 201 -37.34 1.58 2.64
C SER A 201 -37.02 2.09 4.05
N ALA A 202 -35.80 2.58 4.32
CA ALA A 202 -35.44 3.12 5.63
C ALA A 202 -35.75 4.62 5.83
N LEU A 203 -36.25 5.34 4.82
CA LEU A 203 -36.63 6.76 4.96
C LEU A 203 -38.11 6.97 5.33
N ASP A 204 -38.94 5.93 5.42
CA ASP A 204 -40.27 6.02 6.02
C ASP A 204 -40.19 5.85 7.55
N HIS A 205 -39.55 6.80 8.22
CA HIS A 205 -39.87 7.06 9.61
C HIS A 205 -40.99 8.11 9.64
N PRO A 206 -42.17 7.81 10.22
CA PRO A 206 -43.14 8.86 10.48
C PRO A 206 -42.49 9.83 11.47
N ALA A 207 -42.40 11.10 11.08
CA ALA A 207 -42.00 12.17 11.97
C ALA A 207 -43.02 12.26 13.12
N THR A 208 -42.77 11.54 14.21
CA THR A 208 -43.43 11.82 15.49
C THR A 208 -42.97 13.20 15.92
N GLY A 209 -43.88 14.16 15.80
CA GLY A 209 -43.70 15.55 16.19
C GLY A 209 -43.17 15.65 17.61
N ARG A 210 -41.98 16.20 17.74
CA ARG A 210 -41.44 16.66 19.01
C ARG A 210 -41.99 18.06 19.28
N PRO A 211 -42.53 18.36 20.47
CA PRO A 211 -43.04 19.69 20.76
C PRO A 211 -41.86 20.67 20.79
N VAL A 212 -42.03 21.79 20.07
CA VAL A 212 -41.14 22.95 20.12
C VAL A 212 -41.27 23.57 21.51
N ALA A 213 -40.19 23.52 22.29
CA ALA A 213 -40.04 24.37 23.45
C ALA A 213 -39.48 25.71 22.96
N ASP A 214 -40.28 26.77 23.07
CA ASP A 214 -39.86 28.14 22.80
C ASP A 214 -38.58 28.46 23.60
N HIS A 215 -37.49 28.72 22.89
CA HIS A 215 -36.29 29.34 23.45
C HIS A 215 -36.29 30.81 23.02
N PRO A 216 -36.12 31.75 23.97
CA PRO A 216 -36.03 33.16 23.63
C PRO A 216 -34.75 33.43 22.83
N VAL A 217 -34.89 34.18 21.74
CA VAL A 217 -33.80 34.71 20.93
C VAL A 217 -33.02 35.72 21.77
N THR A 218 -31.77 35.40 22.08
CA THR A 218 -30.79 36.39 22.53
C THR A 218 -30.00 36.84 21.30
N ASP A 219 -30.26 38.08 20.85
CA ASP A 219 -29.46 38.74 19.81
C ASP A 219 -28.02 38.91 20.32
N HIS A 220 -27.08 38.20 19.69
CA HIS A 220 -25.66 38.47 19.83
C HIS A 220 -25.14 39.17 18.57
N PRO A 221 -24.58 40.39 18.70
CA PRO A 221 -24.08 41.14 17.56
C PRO A 221 -22.81 40.50 16.99
N VAL A 222 -22.83 40.29 15.67
CA VAL A 222 -21.66 39.99 14.84
C VAL A 222 -20.73 41.21 14.85
N THR A 223 -19.61 41.12 15.56
CA THR A 223 -18.45 41.98 15.30
C THR A 223 -17.53 41.25 14.33
N GLY A 224 -17.56 41.67 13.07
CA GLY A 224 -16.64 41.22 12.04
C GLY A 224 -15.19 41.52 12.42
N ARG A 225 -14.32 40.52 12.27
CA ARG A 225 -12.87 40.68 12.43
C ARG A 225 -12.24 40.67 11.04
N PRO A 226 -11.52 41.73 10.63
CA PRO A 226 -10.95 41.83 9.30
C PRO A 226 -9.75 40.88 9.12
N SER A 227 -9.72 40.22 7.97
CA SER A 227 -8.58 39.48 7.43
C SER A 227 -7.34 40.35 7.39
N THR A 228 -6.25 39.88 7.97
CA THR A 228 -4.91 40.42 7.73
C THR A 228 -4.05 39.31 7.15
N VAL A 229 -3.79 39.42 5.85
CA VAL A 229 -2.83 38.59 5.12
C VAL A 229 -1.44 39.21 5.31
N PRO A 230 -0.42 38.48 5.77
CA PRO A 230 0.96 38.94 5.69
C PRO A 230 1.52 38.65 4.29
N SER A 231 1.94 39.71 3.59
CA SER A 231 2.76 39.63 2.37
C SER A 231 4.14 38.98 2.64
N PRO A 232 4.76 38.37 1.62
CA PRO A 232 6.03 37.68 1.74
C PRO A 232 7.20 38.67 1.83
N VAL A 233 8.11 38.42 2.77
CA VAL A 233 9.41 39.11 2.85
C VAL A 233 10.42 38.37 1.97
N ASP A 234 10.91 39.07 0.96
CA ASP A 234 12.08 38.69 0.15
C ASP A 234 13.33 38.58 1.05
N GLY A 235 13.90 37.37 1.12
CA GLY A 235 15.21 37.10 1.70
C GLY A 235 16.26 36.88 0.59
N PRO A 236 17.47 37.44 0.69
CA PRO A 236 18.44 37.43 -0.40
C PRO A 236 19.08 36.07 -0.62
N ALA A 237 19.35 35.78 -1.90
CA ALA A 237 19.97 34.57 -2.41
C ALA A 237 21.39 34.33 -1.86
N ALA A 238 21.64 33.11 -1.38
CA ALA A 238 22.97 32.64 -1.03
C ALA A 238 23.82 32.37 -2.29
N PRO A 239 25.13 32.70 -2.29
CA PRO A 239 26.00 32.48 -3.44
C PRO A 239 26.37 30.99 -3.63
N ARG A 240 26.45 30.58 -4.90
CA ARG A 240 26.82 29.24 -5.37
C ARG A 240 28.24 28.83 -4.95
N PRO A 241 28.50 27.54 -4.65
CA PRO A 241 29.86 27.03 -4.47
C PRO A 241 30.61 26.90 -5.80
N THR A 242 31.84 27.40 -5.82
CA THR A 242 32.84 27.24 -6.88
C THR A 242 33.38 25.80 -6.92
N ALA A 243 33.44 25.21 -8.11
CA ALA A 243 34.04 23.89 -8.35
C ALA A 243 35.57 23.95 -8.22
N PRO A 244 36.23 22.95 -7.61
CA PRO A 244 37.69 22.84 -7.62
C PRO A 244 38.19 22.25 -8.95
N GLY A 245 39.24 22.90 -9.47
CA GLY A 245 39.79 22.70 -10.81
C GLY A 245 40.51 21.37 -11.06
N GLU A 246 40.57 21.07 -12.35
CA GLU A 246 41.31 19.98 -12.96
C GLU A 246 42.82 20.11 -12.67
N GLN A 247 43.38 19.12 -11.98
CA GLN A 247 44.82 18.86 -11.96
C GLN A 247 45.12 17.62 -12.79
N ARG A 248 45.77 17.88 -13.91
CA ARG A 248 46.30 16.90 -14.86
C ARG A 248 47.73 16.55 -14.41
N PRO A 249 48.08 15.27 -14.16
CA PRO A 249 49.48 14.91 -13.96
C PRO A 249 50.13 14.67 -15.33
N THR A 250 51.12 15.50 -15.63
CA THR A 250 52.24 15.22 -16.53
C THR A 250 52.99 13.97 -16.09
N GLY A 251 53.41 13.15 -17.06
CA GLY A 251 54.14 11.91 -16.82
C GLY A 251 55.61 12.09 -16.44
N GLN A 252 56.20 10.96 -16.02
CA GLN A 252 57.64 10.65 -15.99
C GLN A 252 57.73 9.13 -15.78
N GLU A 253 58.18 8.33 -16.77
CA GLU A 253 59.53 7.72 -16.84
C GLU A 253 60.03 7.29 -15.44
N ILE A 254 60.25 6.00 -15.14
CA ILE A 254 61.12 4.97 -15.77
C ILE A 254 60.53 3.58 -15.50
#